data_AF-A0A455T8X8-F1
#
_entry.id   AF-A0A455T8X8-F1
#
_cell.length_a   1.000
_cell.length_b   1.000
_cell.length_c   1.000
_cell.angle_alpha   90.00
_cell.angle_beta   90.00
_cell.angle_gamma   90.00
#
_symmetry.space_group_name_H-M   'P 1'
#
loop_
_entity.id
_entity.type
_entity.pdbx_description
1 polymer ?
#
loop_
_entity_poly.entity_id
_entity_poly.type
_entity_poly.pdbx_seq_one_letter_code
_entity_poly.pdbx_strand_id
1 'polypeptide(L)' 'MPDKQPLKGVSEKEERQYEHIKEEAEKSGRYGKRAREVAARTVMKQHREKGHKKGE' A
#
# COMPACT_ATOMS: atom_id res chain seq x y z
N MET A 1 2.74 10.59 -16.82
CA MET A 1 2.98 11.20 -15.50
C MET A 1 3.20 10.04 -14.55
N PRO A 2 4.36 9.89 -13.88
CA PRO A 2 4.48 8.85 -12.88
C PRO A 2 3.75 9.37 -11.65
N ASP A 3 2.50 8.94 -11.48
CA ASP A 3 1.74 9.19 -10.27
C ASP A 3 2.58 8.71 -9.08
N LYS A 4 2.87 9.68 -8.20
CA LYS A 4 3.78 9.56 -7.08
C LYS A 4 3.47 8.29 -6.28
N GLN A 5 4.52 7.49 -6.08
CA GLN A 5 4.59 6.45 -5.07
C GLN A 5 3.72 6.81 -3.85
N PRO A 6 2.60 6.10 -3.61
CA PRO A 6 1.66 6.43 -2.55
C PRO A 6 2.31 6.30 -1.17
N LEU A 7 3.43 5.56 -1.09
CA LEU A 7 4.23 5.35 0.11
C LEU A 7 5.70 5.67 -0.19
N LYS A 8 6.33 6.46 0.69
CA LYS A 8 7.73 6.90 0.51
C LYS A 8 8.69 5.84 1.05
N GLY A 9 9.56 5.31 0.20
CA GLY A 9 10.57 4.30 0.55
C GLY A 9 10.06 2.86 0.49
N VAL A 10 9.04 2.59 -0.33
CA VAL A 10 8.60 1.23 -0.65
C VAL A 10 9.13 0.83 -2.04
N SER A 11 9.34 -0.47 -2.24
CA SER A 11 9.72 -1.04 -3.53
C SER A 11 8.55 -1.02 -4.53
N GLU A 12 8.84 -1.15 -5.83
CA GLU A 12 7.81 -1.25 -6.90
C GLU A 12 6.83 -2.42 -6.66
N LYS A 13 7.27 -3.48 -5.98
CA LYS A 13 6.39 -4.60 -5.62
C LYS A 13 5.36 -4.19 -4.57
N GLU A 14 5.77 -3.39 -3.59
CA GLU A 14 4.92 -2.92 -2.50
C GLU A 14 3.93 -1.85 -2.97
N GLU A 15 4.33 -1.03 -3.95
CA GLU A 15 3.43 -0.11 -4.63
C GLU A 15 2.29 -0.85 -5.36
N ARG A 16 2.61 -1.94 -6.08
CA ARG A 16 1.59 -2.81 -6.69
C ARG A 16 0.70 -3.50 -5.65
N GLN A 17 1.26 -3.93 -4.51
CA GLN A 17 0.47 -4.49 -3.43
C GLN A 17 -0.51 -3.46 -2.84
N TYR A 18 -0.07 -2.22 -2.67
CA TYR A 18 -0.94 -1.14 -2.21
C TYR A 18 -2.13 -0.96 -3.14
N GLU A 19 -1.91 -0.85 -4.45
CA GLU A 19 -2.99 -0.67 -5.43
C GLU A 19 -3.97 -1.85 -5.42
N HIS A 20 -3.45 -3.09 -5.31
CA HIS A 20 -4.29 -4.28 -5.24
C HIS A 20 -5.18 -4.30 -3.98
N ILE A 21 -4.60 -4.04 -2.80
CA ILE A 21 -5.35 -4.01 -1.54
C ILE A 21 -6.36 -2.86 -1.54
N LYS A 22 -6.00 -1.72 -2.11
CA LYS A 22 -6.91 -0.56 -2.25
C LYS A 22 -8.11 -0.93 -3.11
N GLU A 23 -7.88 -1.50 -4.29
CA GLU A 23 -8.97 -1.95 -5.17
C GLU A 23 -9.85 -3.02 -4.52
N GLU A 24 -9.26 -4.02 -3.85
CA GLU A 24 -10.04 -5.03 -3.14
C GLU A 24 -10.87 -4.42 -2.00
N ALA A 25 -10.28 -3.49 -1.24
CA ALA A 25 -10.97 -2.79 -0.17
C ALA A 25 -12.12 -1.92 -0.70
N GLU A 26 -11.93 -1.26 -1.84
CA GLU A 26 -12.96 -0.47 -2.53
C GLU A 26 -14.07 -1.37 -3.10
N LYS A 27 -13.71 -2.46 -3.80
CA LYS A 27 -14.67 -3.45 -4.33
C LYS A 27 -15.50 -4.10 -3.23
N SER A 28 -14.90 -4.36 -2.08
CA SER A 28 -15.62 -4.93 -0.92
C SER A 28 -16.61 -3.95 -0.29
N GLY A 29 -16.48 -2.65 -0.54
CA GLY A 29 -17.26 -1.59 0.11
C GLY A 29 -17.08 -1.47 1.63
N ARG A 30 -16.27 -2.33 2.25
CA ARG A 30 -16.18 -2.50 3.72
C ARG A 30 -15.58 -1.29 4.42
N TYR A 31 -14.71 -0.55 3.75
CA TYR A 31 -13.90 0.50 4.37
C TYR A 31 -14.22 1.91 3.84
N GLY A 32 -14.99 2.02 2.75
CA GLY A 32 -15.35 3.30 2.12
C GLY A 32 -14.13 4.22 1.96
N LYS A 33 -14.20 5.43 2.53
CA LYS A 33 -13.12 6.43 2.48
C LYS A 33 -11.80 5.96 3.12
N ARG A 34 -11.82 4.91 3.94
CA ARG A 34 -10.63 4.36 4.62
C ARG A 34 -9.87 3.32 3.80
N ALA A 35 -10.37 2.91 2.63
CA ALA A 35 -9.70 1.89 1.80
C ALA A 35 -8.22 2.24 1.55
N ARG A 36 -7.94 3.52 1.25
CA ARG A 36 -6.59 4.06 1.10
C ARG A 36 -5.71 3.89 2.33
N GLU A 37 -6.26 4.17 3.51
CA GLU A 37 -5.55 4.07 4.80
C GLU A 37 -5.24 2.61 5.14
N VAL A 38 -6.21 1.71 4.91
CA VAL A 38 -6.06 0.27 5.15
C VAL A 38 -5.00 -0.32 4.24
N ALA A 39 -5.02 0.00 2.95
CA ALA A 39 -3.99 -0.42 2.01
C ALA A 39 -2.59 0.06 2.44
N ALA A 40 -2.46 1.34 2.75
CA ALA A 40 -1.20 1.93 3.22
C ALA A 40 -0.66 1.24 4.48
N ARG A 41 -1.51 1.04 5.50
CA ARG A 41 -1.12 0.37 6.75
C ARG A 41 -0.72 -1.08 6.54
N THR A 42 -1.40 -1.78 5.63
CA THR A 42 -1.13 -3.19 5.35
C THR A 42 0.24 -3.35 4.70
N VAL A 43 0.54 -2.54 3.68
CA VAL A 43 1.85 -2.55 3.02
C VAL A 43 2.96 -2.13 3.98
N MET A 44 2.77 -1.06 4.76
CA MET A 44 3.78 -0.63 5.74
C MET A 44 4.02 -1.66 6.84
N LYS A 45 3.00 -2.43 7.23
CA LYS A 45 3.17 -3.56 8.16
C LYS A 45 4.04 -4.65 7.54
N GLN A 46 3.72 -5.08 6.31
CA GLN A 46 4.49 -6.10 5.59
C GLN A 46 5.93 -5.66 5.31
N HIS A 47 6.14 -4.40 4.95
CA HIS A 47 7.45 -3.80 4.72
C HIS A 47 8.34 -3.92 5.98
N ARG A 48 7.78 -3.57 7.14
CA ARG A 48 8.46 -3.69 8.45
C ARG A 48 8.71 -5.15 8.82
N GLU A 49 7.74 -6.04 8.63
CA GLU A 49 7.87 -7.48 8.94
C GLU A 49 8.96 -8.17 8.12
N LYS A 50 9.13 -7.76 6.85
CA LYS A 50 10.23 -8.27 6.00
C LYS A 50 11.60 -7.68 6.36
N GLY A 51 11.65 -6.72 7.28
CA GLY A 51 12.90 -6.07 7.67
C GLY A 51 13.51 -5.17 6.60
N HIS A 52 12.75 -4.79 5.57
CA HIS A 52 13.23 -3.86 4.56
C HIS A 52 13.42 -2.48 5.20
N LYS A 53 14.54 -1.82 4.94
CA LYS A 53 14.70 -0.41 5.26
C LYS A 53 13.93 0.41 4.22
N LYS A 54 13.49 1.61 4.60
CA LYS A 54 12.88 2.55 3.65
C LYS A 54 13.82 2.76 2.45
N GLY A 55 13.41 2.30 1.27
CA GLY A 55 14.14 2.49 0.01
C GLY A 55 15.07 1.36 -0.43
N GLU A 56 14.99 0.16 0.17
CA GLU A 56 15.66 -1.08 -0.31
C GLU A 56 14.76 -1.96 -1.18
#